data_AF-A0A7Y4WVG4-F1
#
_entry.id   AF-A0A7Y4WVG4-F1
#
_cell.length_a   1.000
_cell.length_b   1.000
_cell.length_c   1.000
_cell.angle_alpha   90.00
_cell.angle_beta   90.00
_cell.angle_gamma   90.00
#
_symmetry.space_group_name_H-M   'P 1'
#
loop_
_entity.id
_entity.type
_entity.pdbx_description
1 polymer ?
#
loop_
_entity_poly.entity_id
_entity_poly.type
_entity_poly.pdbx_seq_one_letter_code
_entity_poly.pdbx_strand_id
1 'polypeptide(L)'
;MIKTAKKHKDNNEVRTVNVIRNTWILEMPDEICDFEGMTRGTLVSLTIKDHGIQASFIRPPSAKLQDISKKLKSKNHELYEELKRLGD
;
A
#
# COMPACT_ATOMS: atom_id res chain seq x y z
N MET A 1 1.78 -19.36 41.87
CA MET A 1 2.05 -17.97 41.44
C MET A 1 2.38 -17.97 39.96
N ILE A 2 1.51 -17.36 39.15
CA ILE A 2 1.65 -17.25 37.70
C ILE A 2 2.49 -16.01 37.39
N LYS A 3 3.50 -16.12 36.54
CA LYS A 3 4.05 -14.97 35.80
C LYS A 3 4.17 -15.34 34.33
N THR A 4 3.05 -15.12 33.65
CA THR A 4 2.92 -15.10 32.19
C THR A 4 3.87 -14.03 31.66
N ALA A 5 4.91 -14.44 30.93
CA ALA A 5 5.71 -13.51 30.16
C ALA A 5 4.82 -12.92 29.06
N LYS A 6 4.44 -11.64 29.22
CA LYS A 6 3.78 -10.85 28.19
C LYS A 6 4.70 -10.81 26.97
N LYS A 7 4.31 -11.52 25.92
CA LYS A 7 4.85 -11.37 24.58
C LYS A 7 4.49 -9.95 24.12
N HIS A 8 5.45 -9.03 24.19
CA HIS A 8 5.36 -7.78 23.45
C HIS A 8 5.38 -8.16 21.97
N LYS A 9 4.20 -8.08 21.34
CA LYS A 9 4.07 -8.24 19.91
C LYS A 9 4.51 -6.90 19.32
N ASP A 10 5.72 -6.84 18.79
CA ASP A 10 6.19 -5.70 18.02
C ASP A 10 5.18 -5.44 16.92
N ASN A 11 4.46 -4.33 17.03
CA ASN A 11 3.40 -3.94 16.10
C ASN A 11 3.98 -3.19 14.88
N ASN A 12 5.30 -3.23 14.71
CA ASN A 12 6.07 -2.41 13.77
C ASN A 12 6.51 -3.20 12.51
N GLU A 13 5.88 -4.35 12.25
CA GLU A 13 6.19 -5.17 11.09
C GLU A 13 5.59 -4.55 9.82
N VAL A 14 6.47 -4.08 8.93
CA VAL A 14 6.10 -3.59 7.61
C VAL A 14 5.67 -4.76 6.72
N ARG A 15 4.48 -4.67 6.13
CA ARG A 15 3.95 -5.72 5.26
C ARG A 15 4.33 -5.44 3.81
N THR A 16 5.07 -6.37 3.20
CA THR A 16 5.35 -6.31 1.76
C THR A 16 4.10 -6.72 0.99
N VAL A 17 3.61 -5.80 0.16
CA VAL A 17 2.41 -5.99 -0.66
C VAL A 17 2.77 -6.57 -2.02
N ASN A 18 3.87 -6.10 -2.64
CA ASN A 18 4.33 -6.60 -3.94
C ASN A 18 5.81 -6.24 -4.20
N VAL A 19 6.48 -7.00 -5.09
CA VAL A 19 7.84 -6.74 -5.58
C VAL A 19 7.84 -6.72 -7.11
N ILE A 20 8.24 -5.60 -7.71
CA ILE A 20 8.33 -5.44 -9.17
C ILE A 20 9.74 -4.99 -9.55
N ARG A 21 10.50 -5.86 -10.23
CA ARG A 21 11.90 -5.65 -10.64
C ARG A 21 12.83 -5.33 -9.46
N ASN A 22 12.92 -4.05 -9.09
CA ASN A 22 13.76 -3.50 -8.02
C ASN A 22 12.95 -2.59 -7.07
N THR A 23 11.63 -2.68 -7.13
CA THR A 23 10.70 -1.87 -6.35
C THR A 23 9.92 -2.74 -5.38
N TRP A 24 9.99 -2.40 -4.09
CA TRP A 24 9.14 -2.96 -3.06
C TRP A 24 7.97 -2.02 -2.80
N ILE A 25 6.77 -2.56 -2.81
CA ILE A 25 5.58 -1.84 -2.36
C ILE A 25 5.24 -2.37 -0.97
N LEU A 26 5.29 -1.48 0.00
CA LEU A 26 5.07 -1.78 1.41
C LEU A 26 3.86 -1.01 1.91
N GLU A 27 3.05 -1.64 2.76
CA GLU A 27 2.02 -0.93 3.51
C GLU A 27 2.65 -0.26 4.72
N MET A 28 2.40 1.04 4.88
CA MET A 28 2.90 1.80 6.02
C MET A 28 2.19 1.36 7.31
N PRO A 29 2.93 1.06 8.39
CA PRO A 29 2.33 0.82 9.70
C PRO A 29 1.49 2.02 10.17
N ASP A 30 0.37 1.73 10.83
CA ASP A 30 -0.56 2.75 11.35
C ASP A 30 0.15 3.78 12.25
N GLU A 31 1.11 3.34 13.06
CA GLU A 31 1.89 4.21 13.96
C GLU A 31 2.69 5.27 13.18
N ILE A 32 3.27 4.89 12.04
CA ILE A 32 4.02 5.82 11.19
C ILE A 32 3.06 6.72 10.42
N CYS A 33 1.91 6.20 9.98
CA CYS A 33 0.88 7.02 9.37
C CYS A 33 0.40 8.13 10.32
N ASP A 34 0.13 7.79 11.58
CA ASP A 34 -0.33 8.74 12.59
C ASP A 34 0.77 9.78 12.92
N PHE A 35 2.05 9.39 12.98
CA PHE A 35 3.18 10.29 13.20
C PHE A 35 3.43 11.27 12.04
N GLU A 36 3.39 10.78 10.80
CA GLU A 36 3.65 11.58 9.58
C GLU A 36 2.41 12.34 9.07
N GLY A 37 1.26 12.18 9.73
CA GLY A 37 -0.01 12.78 9.29
C GLY A 37 -0.52 12.22 7.96
N MET A 38 -0.20 10.96 7.67
CA MET A 38 -0.64 10.25 6.47
C MET A 38 -1.93 9.48 6.72
N THR A 39 -2.69 9.24 5.65
CA THR A 39 -3.88 8.39 5.74
C THR A 39 -3.49 6.91 5.89
N ARG A 40 -4.15 6.18 6.78
CA ARG A 40 -3.95 4.72 6.92
C ARG A 40 -4.19 3.99 5.59
N GLY A 41 -3.46 2.90 5.37
CA GLY A 41 -3.43 2.23 4.06
C GLY A 41 -2.62 2.98 2.99
N THR A 42 -1.81 3.97 3.38
CA THR A 42 -0.79 4.53 2.49
C THR A 42 0.26 3.48 2.20
N LEU A 43 0.58 3.33 0.91
CA LEU A 43 1.65 2.46 0.46
C LEU A 43 2.90 3.29 0.24
N VAL A 44 4.07 2.72 0.50
CA VAL A 44 5.36 3.26 0.09
C VAL A 44 5.96 2.37 -0.97
N SER A 45 6.31 2.97 -2.10
CA SER A 45 7.15 2.37 -3.13
C SER A 45 8.61 2.69 -2.80
N LEU A 46 9.40 1.67 -2.52
CA LEU A 46 10.84 1.75 -2.32
C LEU A 46 11.52 1.15 -3.55
N THR A 47 12.13 1.99 -4.38
CA THR A 47 12.85 1.57 -5.58
C THR A 47 14.34 1.67 -5.37
N ILE A 48 15.05 0.54 -5.53
CA ILE A 48 16.51 0.50 -5.51
C ILE A 48 17.03 1.06 -6.83
N LYS A 49 17.86 2.09 -6.74
CA LYS A 49 18.60 2.71 -7.84
C LYS A 49 20.11 2.58 -7.58
N ASP A 50 20.91 2.83 -8.62
CA ASP A 50 22.37 2.71 -8.56
C ASP A 50 23.03 3.56 -7.46
N HIS A 51 22.35 4.59 -6.97
CA HIS A 51 22.85 5.52 -5.96
C HIS A 51 22.05 5.54 -4.65
N GLY A 52 21.14 4.59 -4.44
CA GLY A 52 20.39 4.45 -3.19
C GLY A 52 18.93 4.06 -3.37
N ILE A 53 18.14 4.25 -2.32
CA ILE A 53 16.72 3.92 -2.29
C ILE A 53 15.90 5.19 -2.52
N GLN A 54 15.09 5.19 -3.58
CA GLN A 54 14.07 6.21 -3.78
C GLN A 54 12.75 5.74 -3.16
N ALA A 55 12.24 6.50 -2.20
CA ALA A 55 10.90 6.31 -1.65
C ALA A 55 9.86 7.18 -2.37
N SER A 56 8.66 6.66 -2.56
CA SER A 56 7.51 7.42 -3.09
C SER A 56 6.22 6.94 -2.43
N PHE A 57 5.45 7.86 -1.89
CA PHE A 57 4.21 7.55 -1.17
C PHE A 57 3.03 7.51 -2.13
N ILE A 58 2.27 6.42 -2.06
CA ILE A 58 1.05 6.20 -2.82
C ILE A 58 -0.10 6.26 -1.81
N ARG A 59 -0.75 7.42 -1.76
CA ARG A 59 -1.89 7.62 -0.87
C ARG A 59 -3.11 6.87 -1.42
N PRO A 60 -3.96 6.32 -0.55
CA PRO A 60 -5.22 5.73 -0.99
C PRO A 60 -6.05 6.79 -1.74
N PRO A 61 -6.78 6.38 -2.79
CA PRO A 61 -7.59 7.31 -3.58
C PRO A 61 -8.69 7.93 -2.71
N SER A 62 -8.86 9.25 -2.83
CA SER A 62 -9.94 9.97 -2.16
C SER A 62 -11.31 9.47 -2.62
N ALA A 63 -12.35 9.68 -1.81
CA ALA A 63 -13.73 9.30 -2.15
C ALA A 63 -14.15 9.84 -3.53
N LYS A 64 -13.76 11.08 -3.85
CA LYS A 64 -14.03 11.70 -5.16
C LYS A 64 -13.33 10.97 -6.31
N LEU A 65 -12.07 10.57 -6.13
CA LEU A 65 -11.35 9.79 -7.14
C LEU A 65 -11.96 8.39 -7.28
N GLN A 66 -12.34 7.75 -6.18
CA GLN A 66 -13.03 6.45 -6.23
C GLN A 66 -14.35 6.54 -7.00
N ASP A 67 -15.14 7.58 -6.81
CA ASP A 67 -16.39 7.78 -7.56
C ASP A 67 -16.15 8.02 -9.05
N ILE A 68 -15.08 8.75 -9.41
CA ILE A 68 -14.66 8.90 -10.81
C ILE A 68 -14.23 7.55 -11.37
N SER A 69 -13.44 6.76 -10.64
CA SER A 69 -13.03 5.41 -11.03
C SER A 69 -14.22 4.48 -11.26
N LYS A 70 -15.25 4.54 -10.40
CA LYS A 70 -16.51 3.77 -10.57
C LYS A 70 -17.23 4.16 -11.85
N LYS A 71 -17.35 5.46 -12.14
CA LYS A 71 -17.97 5.97 -13.38
C LYS A 71 -17.19 5.59 -14.65
N LEU A 72 -15.86 5.56 -14.57
CA LEU A 72 -15.00 5.09 -15.67
C LEU A 72 -15.17 3.59 -15.90
N LYS A 73 -15.18 2.80 -14.82
CA LYS A 73 -15.43 1.35 -14.88
C LYS A 73 -16.78 1.04 -15.52
N SER A 74 -17.84 1.78 -15.19
CA SER A 74 -19.17 1.54 -15.79
C SER A 74 -19.24 1.89 -17.28
N LYS A 75 -18.42 2.84 -17.75
CA LYS A 75 -18.38 3.24 -19.17
C LYS A 75 -17.52 2.31 -20.02
N ASN A 76 -16.45 1.78 -19.45
CA ASN A 76 -15.45 0.96 -20.15
C ASN A 76 -15.37 -0.45 -19.53
N HIS A 77 -16.53 -1.05 -19.24
CA HIS A 77 -16.60 -2.30 -18.49
C HIS A 77 -15.82 -3.43 -19.16
N GLU A 78 -15.95 -3.58 -20.48
CA GLU A 78 -15.22 -4.60 -21.25
C GLU A 78 -13.70 -4.42 -21.14
N LEU A 79 -13.20 -3.20 -21.35
CA LEU A 79 -11.77 -2.89 -21.21
C LEU A 79 -11.28 -3.13 -19.78
N TYR A 80 -12.10 -2.82 -18.77
CA TYR A 80 -11.76 -3.07 -17.38
C TYR A 80 -11.62 -4.57 -17.08
N GLU A 81 -12.56 -5.40 -17.55
CA GLU A 81 -12.48 -6.86 -17.35
C GLU A 81 -11.31 -7.48 -18.14
N GLU A 82 -11.00 -6.96 -19.33
CA GLU A 82 -9.83 -7.37 -20.10
C GLU A 82 -8.52 -7.04 -19.39
N LEU A 83 -8.38 -5.80 -18.89
CA LEU A 83 -7.20 -5.38 -18.12
C LEU A 83 -7.05 -6.17 -16.82
N LYS A 84 -8.17 -6.47 -16.15
CA LYS A 84 -8.17 -7.32 -14.96
C LYS A 84 -7.64 -8.72 -15.26
N ARG A 85 -8.13 -9.35 -16.35
CA ARG A 85 -7.64 -10.67 -16.80
C ARG A 85 -6.15 -10.69 -17.15
N LEU A 86 -5.59 -9.57 -17.61
CA LEU A 86 -4.16 -9.46 -17.94
C LEU A 86 -3.27 -9.17 -16.72
N GLY A 87 -3.86 -8.64 -15.63
CA GLY A 87 -3.15 -8.25 -14.41
C GLY A 87 -3.24 -9.25 -13.25
N ASP A 88 -4.27 -10.10 -13.24
CA ASP A 88 -4.32 -11.35 -12.46
C ASP A 88 -3.42 -12.42 -13.09
#